data_AF-A0A0H2RSR1-F1
#
_entry.id   AF-A0A0H2RSR1-F1
#
_cell.length_a   1.000
_cell.length_b   1.000
_cell.length_c   1.000
_cell.angle_alpha   90.00
_cell.angle_beta   90.00
_cell.angle_gamma   90.00
#
_symmetry.space_group_name_H-M   'P 1'
#
loop_
_entity.id
_entity.type
_entity.pdbx_description
1 polymer ?
#
loop_
_entity_poly.entity_id
_entity_poly.type
_entity_poly.pdbx_seq_one_letter_code
_entity_poly.pdbx_strand_id
1 'polypeptide(L)'
;MQCLCYEPADFCNFFNEMAERAGNIQSVELAVYNLHTLKLPKTLQDLSIRVHQTLQNFDVHNFVENLQSILQPIKRLHMDFSEYKVPVYRSQEGRRDVKRLAIKNVRCVDISIMAHRSNSPLLQNMYFSSVESLSMWLVEDAEDNNDYMSEASYDSFDLRGSYVNDPDQVFRLPKLWFTSASKYPNLKVLTLRLDAQPTGTFNNNQYVPKEFFTKIARCCPNLEDLTFEGTMSTESLWLPPLRSLTLKGLKICDHWVEEYGRSLKKDGNMEMFERLVLIRCRKNSRFNQQISGDGKFEERLGSEQFGGSASMLSAEVIVRRLQA
;
A
#
# COMPACT_ATOMS: atom_id res chain seq x y z
N MET A 1 16.65 -17.89 -8.54
CA MET A 1 16.88 -19.19 -7.84
C MET A 1 15.75 -19.34 -6.84
N GLN A 2 14.99 -20.44 -6.90
CA GLN A 2 13.97 -20.77 -5.89
C GLN A 2 14.47 -22.04 -5.19
N CYS A 3 14.62 -22.01 -3.86
CA CYS A 3 15.13 -23.14 -3.08
C CYS A 3 14.25 -23.34 -1.85
N LEU A 4 13.73 -24.56 -1.69
CA LEU A 4 13.03 -25.02 -0.49
C LEU A 4 14.00 -25.96 0.23
N CYS A 5 14.68 -25.48 1.26
CA CYS A 5 15.64 -26.28 2.02
C CYS A 5 15.10 -26.51 3.44
N TYR A 6 15.07 -27.77 3.87
CA TYR A 6 14.51 -28.19 5.16
C TYR A 6 15.47 -27.96 6.34
N GLU A 7 16.75 -27.67 6.08
CA GLU A 7 17.73 -27.29 7.09
C GLU A 7 18.24 -25.85 6.85
N PRO A 8 17.95 -24.89 7.76
CA PRO A 8 18.29 -23.49 7.54
C PRO A 8 19.79 -23.22 7.39
N ALA A 9 20.65 -24.00 8.06
CA ALA A 9 22.09 -23.75 8.10
C ALA A 9 22.77 -24.09 6.76
N ASP A 10 22.50 -25.26 6.19
CA ASP A 10 23.10 -25.69 4.92
C ASP A 10 22.66 -24.81 3.75
N PHE A 11 21.39 -24.39 3.75
CA PHE A 11 20.91 -23.41 2.78
C PHE A 11 21.64 -22.07 2.92
N CYS A 12 21.80 -21.55 4.14
CA CYS A 12 22.50 -20.29 4.35
C CYS A 12 23.96 -20.40 3.90
N ASN A 13 24.65 -21.51 4.19
CA ASN A 13 26.03 -21.74 3.76
C ASN A 13 26.14 -21.76 2.23
N PHE A 14 25.29 -22.54 1.56
CA PHE A 14 25.24 -22.61 0.11
C PHE A 14 24.90 -21.25 -0.53
N PHE A 15 23.89 -20.56 0.00
CA PHE A 15 23.49 -19.25 -0.49
C PHE A 15 24.61 -18.21 -0.35
N ASN A 16 25.29 -18.20 0.80
CA ASN A 16 26.42 -17.30 1.05
C ASN A 16 27.59 -17.60 0.12
N GLU A 17 27.91 -18.87 -0.11
CA GLU A 17 28.94 -19.27 -1.08
C GLU A 17 28.58 -18.81 -2.49
N MET A 18 27.32 -18.98 -2.90
CA MET A 18 26.82 -18.49 -4.19
C MET A 18 26.88 -16.96 -4.28
N ALA A 19 26.48 -16.25 -3.22
CA ALA A 19 26.53 -14.79 -3.18
C ALA A 19 27.96 -14.23 -3.27
N GLU A 20 28.95 -14.96 -2.77
CA GLU A 20 30.36 -14.60 -2.84
C GLU A 20 31.01 -14.98 -4.18
N ARG A 21 30.66 -16.14 -4.76
CA ARG A 21 31.34 -16.70 -5.94
C ARG A 21 30.65 -16.40 -7.26
N ALA A 22 29.33 -16.30 -7.28
CA ALA A 22 28.56 -16.08 -8.51
C ALA A 22 28.36 -14.59 -8.77
N GLY A 23 29.33 -13.98 -9.48
CA GLY A 23 29.32 -12.55 -9.79
C GLY A 23 28.17 -12.08 -10.70
N ASN A 24 27.40 -13.00 -11.29
CA ASN A 24 26.31 -12.71 -12.23
C ASN A 24 24.90 -12.80 -11.61
N ILE A 25 24.76 -13.02 -10.30
CA ILE A 25 23.44 -13.06 -9.66
C ILE A 25 22.89 -11.63 -9.52
N GLN A 26 21.97 -11.28 -10.42
CA GLN A 26 21.30 -9.97 -10.42
C GLN A 26 19.91 -10.00 -9.78
N SER A 27 19.30 -11.19 -9.65
CA SER A 27 17.95 -11.33 -9.11
C SER A 27 17.85 -12.49 -8.13
N VAL A 28 17.24 -12.24 -6.98
CA VAL A 28 17.06 -13.21 -5.90
C VAL A 28 15.62 -13.14 -5.40
N GLU A 29 15.00 -14.31 -5.23
CA GLU A 29 13.72 -14.49 -4.57
C GLU A 29 13.91 -15.41 -3.37
N LEU A 30 13.52 -14.97 -2.18
CA LEU A 30 13.71 -15.69 -0.93
C LEU A 30 12.38 -15.86 -0.20
N ALA A 31 12.06 -17.11 0.14
CA ALA A 31 11.10 -17.42 1.18
C ALA A 31 11.86 -17.51 2.50
N VAL A 32 11.59 -16.59 3.41
CA VAL A 32 12.43 -16.32 4.58
C VAL A 32 11.79 -16.86 5.85
N TYR A 33 12.51 -17.79 6.47
CA TYR A 33 12.26 -18.28 7.83
C TYR A 33 13.28 -17.70 8.84
N ASN A 34 14.40 -17.13 8.35
CA ASN A 34 15.43 -16.44 9.11
C ASN A 34 16.31 -15.61 8.14
N LEU A 35 16.71 -14.38 8.50
CA LEU A 35 17.64 -13.53 7.72
C LEU A 35 19.02 -13.35 8.36
N HIS A 36 19.21 -13.74 9.62
CA HIS A 36 20.39 -13.35 10.41
C HIS A 36 21.73 -13.78 9.78
N THR A 37 21.73 -14.84 8.97
CA THR A 37 22.94 -15.47 8.42
C THR A 37 23.07 -15.34 6.91
N LEU A 38 22.12 -14.69 6.21
CA LEU A 38 22.13 -14.60 4.75
C LEU A 38 22.88 -13.34 4.29
N LYS A 39 23.88 -13.52 3.43
CA LYS A 39 24.61 -12.47 2.74
C LYS A 39 24.08 -12.30 1.33
N LEU A 40 23.64 -11.10 0.97
CA LEU A 40 23.14 -10.82 -0.37
C LEU A 40 24.29 -10.70 -1.39
N PRO A 41 24.09 -11.16 -2.65
CA PRO A 41 25.09 -10.96 -3.72
C PRO A 41 25.36 -9.47 -3.97
N LYS A 42 26.64 -9.10 -4.14
CA LYS A 42 27.04 -7.69 -4.36
C LYS A 42 26.55 -7.08 -5.68
N THR A 43 26.18 -7.93 -6.65
CA THR A 43 25.68 -7.53 -7.98
C THR A 43 24.15 -7.55 -8.09
N LEU A 44 23.46 -7.78 -6.95
CA LEU A 44 22.01 -7.84 -6.89
C LEU A 44 21.37 -6.51 -7.32
N GLN A 45 20.39 -6.61 -8.22
CA GLN A 45 19.58 -5.49 -8.69
C GLN A 45 18.10 -5.67 -8.33
N ASP A 46 17.62 -6.91 -8.23
CA ASP A 46 16.23 -7.23 -7.91
C ASP A 46 16.15 -8.22 -6.75
N LEU A 47 15.50 -7.82 -5.67
CA LEU A 47 15.30 -8.65 -4.48
C LEU A 47 13.80 -8.81 -4.20
N SER A 48 13.34 -10.05 -4.10
CA SER A 48 12.00 -10.37 -3.62
C SER A 48 12.12 -11.21 -2.36
N ILE A 49 11.48 -10.76 -1.27
CA ILE A 49 11.44 -11.45 0.00
C ILE A 49 9.99 -11.74 0.33
N ARG A 50 9.66 -13.00 0.58
CA ARG A 50 8.41 -13.42 1.21
C ARG A 50 8.71 -13.91 2.61
N VAL A 51 8.12 -13.26 3.61
CA VAL A 51 8.30 -13.60 5.01
C VAL A 51 7.25 -14.62 5.42
N HIS A 52 7.70 -15.77 5.91
CA HIS A 52 6.79 -16.84 6.32
C HIS A 52 6.13 -16.52 7.68
N GLN A 53 4.88 -16.95 7.86
CA GLN A 53 4.09 -16.73 9.08
C GLN A 53 4.74 -17.24 10.38
N THR A 54 5.66 -18.22 10.28
CA THR A 54 6.35 -18.81 11.44
C THR A 54 7.61 -18.06 11.86
N LEU A 55 8.05 -17.04 11.10
CA LEU A 55 9.19 -16.23 11.51
C LEU A 55 8.82 -15.51 12.82
N GLN A 56 9.63 -15.70 13.86
CA GLN A 56 9.31 -15.13 15.17
C GLN A 56 9.82 -13.69 15.33
N ASN A 57 10.98 -13.38 14.71
CA ASN A 57 11.61 -12.07 14.79
C ASN A 57 12.20 -11.71 13.43
N PHE A 58 11.81 -10.57 12.88
CA PHE A 58 12.44 -10.01 11.68
C PHE A 58 13.46 -8.95 12.11
N ASP A 59 14.74 -9.23 11.87
CA ASP A 59 15.83 -8.30 12.20
C ASP A 59 15.99 -7.25 11.11
N VAL A 60 15.34 -6.10 11.33
CA VAL A 60 15.40 -4.95 10.44
C VAL A 60 16.83 -4.39 10.34
N HIS A 61 17.64 -4.46 11.40
CA HIS A 61 19.01 -3.93 11.37
C HIS A 61 19.89 -4.74 10.42
N ASN A 62 19.96 -6.05 10.64
CA ASN A 62 20.72 -6.94 9.77
C ASN A 62 20.20 -6.91 8.32
N PHE A 63 18.87 -6.79 8.14
CA PHE A 63 18.30 -6.63 6.80
C PHE A 63 18.80 -5.36 6.11
N VAL A 64 18.77 -4.21 6.79
CA VAL A 64 19.26 -2.94 6.24
C VAL A 64 20.76 -2.98 5.96
N GLU A 65 21.55 -3.56 6.86
CA GLU A 65 23.00 -3.71 6.66
C GLU A 65 23.30 -4.56 5.42
N ASN A 66 22.57 -5.66 5.22
CA ASN A 66 22.70 -6.49 4.02
C ASN A 66 22.35 -5.72 2.75
N LEU A 67 21.25 -4.96 2.75
CA LEU A 67 20.90 -4.12 1.61
C LEU A 67 21.99 -3.09 1.33
N GLN A 68 22.52 -2.42 2.36
CA GLN A 68 23.54 -1.39 2.22
C GLN A 68 24.91 -1.93 1.80
N SER A 69 25.17 -3.23 2.01
CA SER A 69 26.40 -3.89 1.54
C SER A 69 26.50 -4.03 0.02
N ILE A 70 25.36 -3.90 -0.68
CA ILE A 70 25.27 -3.98 -2.14
C ILE A 70 25.76 -2.66 -2.74
N LEU A 71 26.84 -2.74 -3.52
CA LEU A 71 27.53 -1.57 -4.08
C LEU A 71 26.73 -0.85 -5.17
N GLN A 72 25.89 -1.59 -5.89
CA GLN A 72 25.05 -1.03 -6.96
C GLN A 72 23.64 -0.69 -6.44
N PRO A 73 22.96 0.30 -7.04
CA PRO A 73 21.56 0.56 -6.72
C PRO A 73 20.68 -0.66 -7.04
N ILE A 74 19.94 -1.11 -6.04
CA ILE A 74 18.86 -2.08 -6.17
C ILE A 74 17.73 -1.40 -6.93
N LYS A 75 17.42 -1.93 -8.11
CA LYS A 75 16.35 -1.43 -8.97
C LYS A 75 14.99 -1.73 -8.37
N ARG A 76 14.78 -2.95 -7.87
CA ARG A 76 13.51 -3.37 -7.28
C ARG A 76 13.70 -4.16 -6.00
N LEU A 77 12.99 -3.75 -4.95
CA LEU A 77 12.85 -4.47 -3.70
C LEU A 77 11.38 -4.79 -3.47
N HIS A 78 11.02 -6.07 -3.52
CA HIS A 78 9.71 -6.57 -3.15
C HIS A 78 9.78 -7.24 -1.77
N MET A 79 8.90 -6.84 -0.86
CA MET A 79 8.82 -7.38 0.49
C MET A 79 7.38 -7.77 0.80
N ASP A 80 7.15 -9.05 1.05
CA ASP A 80 5.84 -9.63 1.29
C ASP A 80 5.75 -10.13 2.74
N PHE A 81 5.05 -9.34 3.56
CA PHE A 81 4.71 -9.57 4.96
C PHE A 81 3.20 -9.82 5.12
N SER A 82 2.49 -10.20 4.05
CA SER A 82 1.03 -10.41 4.10
C SER A 82 0.62 -11.57 5.01
N GLU A 83 1.47 -12.58 5.16
CA GLU A 83 1.23 -13.74 6.04
C GLU A 83 1.83 -13.56 7.45
N TYR A 84 2.52 -12.44 7.70
CA TYR A 84 3.27 -12.25 8.94
C TYR A 84 2.39 -11.68 10.06
N LYS A 85 2.02 -12.55 11.02
CA LYS A 85 1.12 -12.23 12.14
C LYS A 85 1.82 -11.92 13.47
N VAL A 86 3.07 -12.36 13.62
CA VAL A 86 3.84 -12.20 14.86
C VAL A 86 4.32 -10.75 14.99
N PRO A 87 4.39 -10.12 16.19
CA PRO A 87 4.98 -8.80 16.32
C PRO A 87 6.42 -8.77 15.81
N VAL A 88 6.66 -7.91 14.81
CA VAL A 88 7.93 -7.77 14.07
C VAL A 88 9.12 -7.50 15.00
N TYR A 89 8.88 -6.89 16.16
CA TYR A 89 9.99 -6.34 16.92
C TYR A 89 9.58 -6.13 18.39
N ARG A 90 10.17 -6.89 19.31
CA ARG A 90 10.35 -6.43 20.68
C ARG A 90 11.60 -5.55 20.66
N SER A 91 11.41 -4.23 20.61
CA SER A 91 12.50 -3.30 20.90
C SER A 91 13.13 -3.77 22.21
N GLN A 92 14.39 -4.19 22.17
CA GLN A 92 15.11 -4.62 23.37
C GLN A 92 15.29 -3.48 24.38
N GLU A 93 14.97 -2.24 23.99
CA GLU A 93 15.03 -1.09 24.86
C GLU A 93 13.68 -0.36 24.88
N GLY A 94 13.14 -0.15 26.09
CA GLY A 94 11.95 0.67 26.36
C GLY A 94 12.15 2.17 26.08
N ARG A 95 12.90 2.55 25.04
CA ARG A 95 13.15 3.93 24.62
C ARG A 95 12.25 4.29 23.45
N ARG A 96 11.52 5.40 23.61
CA ARG A 96 10.48 5.90 22.70
C ARG A 96 11.00 6.51 21.40
N ASP A 97 12.31 6.45 21.14
CA ASP A 97 12.94 7.03 19.95
C ASP A 97 13.60 5.93 19.11
N VAL A 98 12.76 5.17 18.40
CA VAL A 98 13.22 4.19 17.42
C VAL A 98 13.83 4.95 16.24
N LYS A 99 15.16 4.93 16.12
CA LYS A 99 15.90 5.62 15.05
C LYS A 99 15.65 4.92 13.72
N ARG A 100 15.01 5.62 12.77
CA ARG A 100 14.80 5.11 11.40
C ARG A 100 16.14 4.78 10.74
N LEU A 101 16.23 3.57 10.18
CA LEU A 101 17.33 3.13 9.36
C LEU A 101 17.10 3.56 7.91
N ALA A 102 18.00 4.42 7.42
CA ALA A 102 17.91 4.96 6.07
C ALA A 102 18.51 3.99 5.05
N ILE A 103 17.71 3.59 4.06
CA ILE A 103 18.08 2.74 2.93
C ILE A 103 18.20 3.64 1.71
N LYS A 104 19.42 3.86 1.22
CA LYS A 104 19.73 4.87 0.20
C LYS A 104 19.90 4.30 -1.21
N ASN A 105 20.03 2.99 -1.34
CA ASN A 105 20.42 2.32 -2.58
C ASN A 105 19.24 1.57 -3.24
N VAL A 106 17.99 1.87 -2.90
CA VAL A 106 16.80 1.23 -3.50
C VAL A 106 15.99 2.27 -4.26
N ARG A 107 15.59 1.93 -5.50
CA ARG A 107 14.79 2.81 -6.37
C ARG A 107 13.31 2.48 -6.37
N CYS A 108 12.94 1.21 -6.47
CA CYS A 108 11.55 0.78 -6.42
C CYS A 108 11.31 -0.12 -5.22
N VAL A 109 10.28 0.18 -4.45
CA VAL A 109 9.87 -0.63 -3.30
C VAL A 109 8.43 -1.07 -3.49
N ASP A 110 8.20 -2.37 -3.46
CA ASP A 110 6.89 -2.98 -3.41
C ASP A 110 6.75 -3.68 -2.06
N ILE A 111 5.81 -3.24 -1.21
CA ILE A 111 5.54 -3.89 0.07
C ILE A 111 4.12 -4.45 0.09
N SER A 112 3.98 -5.69 0.51
CA SER A 112 2.71 -6.29 0.91
C SER A 112 2.75 -6.52 2.41
N ILE A 113 1.72 -6.09 3.14
CA ILE A 113 1.73 -6.16 4.60
C ILE A 113 0.32 -6.33 5.16
N MET A 114 0.19 -7.19 6.16
CA MET A 114 -1.05 -7.31 6.91
C MET A 114 -1.32 -6.03 7.70
N ALA A 115 -2.54 -5.51 7.62
CA ALA A 115 -3.01 -4.27 8.24
C ALA A 115 -3.22 -4.40 9.76
N HIS A 116 -2.24 -4.93 10.47
CA HIS A 116 -2.28 -5.20 11.90
C HIS A 116 -1.32 -4.28 12.68
N ARG A 117 -1.67 -3.91 13.92
CA ARG A 117 -0.88 -2.96 14.73
C ARG A 117 0.55 -3.44 14.99
N SER A 118 0.74 -4.76 15.09
CA SER A 118 2.04 -5.40 15.35
C SER A 118 3.07 -5.17 14.25
N ASN A 119 2.62 -4.75 13.06
CA ASN A 119 3.46 -4.43 11.91
C ASN A 119 3.91 -2.95 11.87
N SER A 120 3.39 -2.10 12.77
CA SER A 120 3.81 -0.69 12.88
C SER A 120 5.32 -0.51 13.05
N PRO A 121 6.03 -1.29 13.91
CA PRO A 121 7.47 -1.14 14.10
C PRO A 121 8.27 -1.35 12.82
N LEU A 122 7.85 -2.27 11.94
CA LEU A 122 8.52 -2.52 10.66
C LEU A 122 8.62 -1.24 9.82
N LEU A 123 7.47 -0.59 9.63
CA LEU A 123 7.35 0.62 8.83
C LEU A 123 8.00 1.83 9.53
N GLN A 124 7.97 1.88 10.85
CA GLN A 124 8.62 2.95 11.61
C GLN A 124 10.14 2.89 11.53
N ASN A 125 10.72 1.70 11.36
CA ASN A 125 12.17 1.49 11.35
C ASN A 125 12.83 1.66 9.99
N MET A 126 12.09 1.51 8.88
CA MET A 126 12.65 1.59 7.53
C MET A 126 12.34 2.93 6.86
N TYR A 127 13.33 3.52 6.20
CA TYR A 127 13.16 4.75 5.43
C TYR A 127 13.95 4.69 4.12
N PHE A 128 13.26 4.76 2.98
CA PHE A 128 13.86 4.68 1.65
C PHE A 128 14.03 6.07 1.03
N SER A 129 15.17 6.74 1.27
CA SER A 129 15.35 8.14 0.87
C SER A 129 15.46 8.37 -0.64
N SER A 130 15.87 7.35 -1.38
CA SER A 130 16.16 7.43 -2.82
C SER A 130 15.08 6.79 -3.68
N VAL A 131 13.97 6.37 -3.08
CA VAL A 131 12.88 5.69 -3.78
C VAL A 131 12.22 6.61 -4.81
N GLU A 132 12.04 6.09 -6.02
CA GLU A 132 11.38 6.71 -7.16
C GLU A 132 9.95 6.18 -7.33
N SER A 133 9.73 4.92 -6.97
CA SER A 133 8.43 4.24 -7.04
C SER A 133 8.17 3.44 -5.78
N LEU A 134 6.98 3.63 -5.19
CA LEU A 134 6.52 2.91 -4.01
C LEU A 134 5.15 2.29 -4.26
N SER A 135 5.04 0.99 -4.07
CA SER A 135 3.77 0.27 -4.02
C SER A 135 3.56 -0.29 -2.62
N MET A 136 2.38 -0.06 -2.05
CA MET A 136 1.97 -0.61 -0.77
C MET A 136 0.64 -1.35 -0.94
N TRP A 137 0.65 -2.64 -0.63
CA TRP A 137 -0.51 -3.50 -0.57
C TRP A 137 -0.82 -3.83 0.88
N LEU A 138 -1.96 -3.34 1.36
CA LEU A 138 -2.45 -3.56 2.71
C LEU A 138 -3.51 -4.66 2.68
N VAL A 139 -3.23 -5.76 3.35
CA VAL A 139 -4.11 -6.94 3.44
C VAL A 139 -4.82 -6.92 4.78
N GLU A 140 -6.14 -6.90 4.79
CA GLU A 140 -6.92 -7.00 6.03
C GLU A 140 -6.80 -8.41 6.64
N ASP A 141 -6.74 -8.49 7.98
CA ASP A 141 -6.79 -9.78 8.68
C ASP A 141 -8.23 -10.31 8.68
N ALA A 142 -8.44 -11.48 8.10
CA ALA A 142 -9.75 -12.12 8.03
C ALA A 142 -10.15 -12.79 9.36
N GLU A 143 -9.19 -13.09 10.23
CA GLU A 143 -9.41 -13.95 11.42
C GLU A 143 -9.94 -13.18 12.63
N ASP A 144 -9.70 -11.86 12.73
CA ASP A 144 -10.15 -11.03 13.87
C ASP A 144 -11.69 -10.82 13.93
N ASN A 145 -12.42 -11.28 12.91
CA ASN A 145 -13.87 -11.12 12.81
C ASN A 145 -14.70 -12.30 13.32
N ASN A 146 -14.08 -13.44 13.67
CA ASN A 146 -14.84 -14.67 14.00
C ASN A 146 -14.84 -15.07 15.49
N ASP A 147 -14.10 -14.39 16.38
CA ASP A 147 -13.92 -14.88 17.76
C ASP A 147 -14.77 -14.17 18.84
N TYR A 148 -15.72 -13.32 18.44
CA TYR A 148 -16.58 -12.56 19.37
C TYR A 148 -17.94 -13.21 19.70
N MET A 149 -18.15 -14.48 19.33
CA MET A 149 -19.31 -15.27 19.76
C MET A 149 -18.91 -16.51 20.55
N SER A 150 -17.79 -16.45 21.28
CA SER A 150 -17.53 -17.42 22.35
C SER A 150 -18.26 -16.96 23.61
N GLU A 151 -19.39 -17.62 23.88
CA GLU A 151 -20.13 -17.55 25.14
C GLU A 151 -19.20 -17.83 26.33
N ALA A 152 -18.72 -16.81 27.02
CA ALA A 152 -17.98 -16.99 28.27
C ALA A 152 -18.26 -15.86 29.27
N SER A 153 -19.15 -16.19 30.20
CA SER A 153 -19.33 -15.72 31.58
C SER A 153 -19.04 -14.26 31.93
N TYR A 154 -20.09 -13.62 32.42
CA TYR A 154 -20.02 -12.51 33.36
C TYR A 154 -19.02 -12.79 34.49
N ASP A 155 -18.33 -11.71 34.92
CA ASP A 155 -17.40 -11.62 36.04
C ASP A 155 -15.92 -11.98 35.80
N SER A 156 -15.19 -11.10 35.09
CA SER A 156 -13.83 -10.71 35.53
C SER A 156 -13.34 -9.42 34.87
N PHE A 157 -13.02 -8.42 35.70
CA PHE A 157 -12.19 -7.22 35.48
C PHE A 157 -11.64 -6.91 34.05
N ASP A 158 -12.32 -5.98 33.39
CA ASP A 158 -11.82 -4.77 32.69
C ASP A 158 -10.32 -4.65 32.30
N LEU A 159 -9.82 -5.53 31.44
CA LEU A 159 -8.61 -5.28 30.63
C LEU A 159 -8.72 -5.78 29.17
N ARG A 160 -9.92 -6.00 28.64
CA ARG A 160 -10.13 -6.17 27.20
C ARG A 160 -10.64 -4.85 26.62
N GLY A 161 -9.69 -3.99 26.26
CA GLY A 161 -10.00 -2.82 25.45
C GLY A 161 -10.72 -3.28 24.20
N SER A 162 -12.01 -2.94 24.12
CA SER A 162 -12.90 -3.13 22.98
C SER A 162 -12.11 -3.00 21.67
N TYR A 163 -11.85 -4.13 21.00
CA TYR A 163 -11.19 -4.22 19.71
C TYR A 163 -12.17 -3.76 18.64
N VAL A 164 -12.60 -2.51 18.73
CA VAL A 164 -13.38 -1.88 17.67
C VAL A 164 -12.47 -1.91 16.45
N ASN A 165 -12.92 -2.63 15.42
CA ASN A 165 -12.41 -2.61 14.06
C ASN A 165 -12.35 -1.16 13.56
N ASP A 166 -11.27 -0.48 13.94
CA ASP A 166 -11.01 0.91 13.64
C ASP A 166 -10.58 0.99 12.17
N PRO A 167 -11.43 1.54 11.28
CA PRO A 167 -11.08 1.68 9.88
C PRO A 167 -9.85 2.56 9.65
N ASP A 168 -9.44 3.34 10.66
CA ASP A 168 -8.17 4.05 10.63
C ASP A 168 -6.95 3.11 10.64
N GLN A 169 -7.07 1.83 10.99
CA GLN A 169 -5.92 0.92 11.02
C GLN A 169 -5.27 0.74 9.64
N VAL A 170 -6.08 0.55 8.60
CA VAL A 170 -5.56 0.43 7.22
C VAL A 170 -4.90 1.73 6.78
N PHE A 171 -5.44 2.90 7.16
CA PHE A 171 -4.81 4.19 6.86
C PHE A 171 -3.67 4.56 7.80
N ARG A 172 -3.53 3.90 8.95
CA ARG A 172 -2.49 4.18 9.93
C ARG A 172 -1.13 3.73 9.42
N LEU A 173 -1.03 2.57 8.77
CA LEU A 173 0.25 2.05 8.29
C LEU A 173 0.92 2.98 7.26
N PRO A 174 0.26 3.46 6.20
CA PRO A 174 0.83 4.46 5.30
C PRO A 174 1.27 5.73 6.04
N LYS A 175 0.46 6.23 7.00
CA LYS A 175 0.81 7.43 7.79
C LYS A 175 2.12 7.26 8.56
N LEU A 176 2.51 6.03 8.91
CA LEU A 176 3.79 5.76 9.58
C LEU A 176 4.98 5.98 8.64
N TRP A 177 4.86 5.68 7.34
CA TRP A 177 5.94 5.98 6.38
C TRP A 177 6.00 7.45 5.97
N PHE A 178 4.84 8.10 5.85
CA PHE A 178 4.72 9.50 5.41
C PHE A 178 4.53 10.47 6.58
N THR A 179 5.48 10.45 7.52
CA THR A 179 5.54 11.44 8.60
C THR A 179 6.26 12.70 8.13
N SER A 180 5.99 13.85 8.75
CA SER A 180 6.65 15.13 8.42
C SER A 180 8.19 15.06 8.51
N ALA A 181 8.71 14.18 9.37
CA ALA A 181 10.15 13.93 9.55
C ALA A 181 10.78 13.11 8.42
N SER A 182 10.01 12.45 7.55
CA SER A 182 10.51 11.66 6.43
C SER A 182 10.05 12.24 5.10
N LYS A 183 11.01 12.67 4.30
CA LYS A 183 10.78 13.23 2.97
C LYS A 183 11.19 12.21 1.91
N TYR A 184 10.39 12.05 0.87
CA TYR A 184 10.68 11.20 -0.27
C TYR A 184 10.88 12.12 -1.48
N PRO A 185 12.03 12.80 -1.59
CA PRO A 185 12.26 13.81 -2.61
C PRO A 185 12.23 13.24 -4.02
N ASN A 186 12.54 11.96 -4.21
CA ASN A 186 12.61 11.33 -5.53
C ASN A 186 11.33 10.56 -5.90
N LEU A 187 10.37 10.41 -4.98
CA LEU A 187 9.20 9.58 -5.21
C LEU A 187 8.27 10.25 -6.22
N LYS A 188 8.13 9.63 -7.39
CA LYS A 188 7.27 10.07 -8.49
C LYS A 188 5.99 9.26 -8.60
N VAL A 189 6.05 7.98 -8.27
CA VAL A 189 4.96 7.03 -8.45
C VAL A 189 4.58 6.42 -7.10
N LEU A 190 3.32 6.58 -6.71
CA LEU A 190 2.74 5.94 -5.53
C LEU A 190 1.59 5.02 -5.93
N THR A 191 1.66 3.76 -5.52
CA THR A 191 0.55 2.82 -5.60
C THR A 191 0.13 2.43 -4.19
N LEU A 192 -1.16 2.58 -3.88
CA LEU A 192 -1.75 2.11 -2.64
C LEU A 192 -2.93 1.20 -2.96
N ARG A 193 -2.82 -0.07 -2.55
CA ARG A 193 -3.88 -1.06 -2.69
C ARG A 193 -4.38 -1.48 -1.31
N LEU A 194 -5.68 -1.32 -1.10
CA LEU A 194 -6.38 -1.74 0.10
C LEU A 194 -7.22 -2.97 -0.24
N ASP A 195 -6.80 -4.13 0.25
CA ASP A 195 -7.51 -5.39 0.07
C ASP A 195 -8.28 -5.70 1.34
N ALA A 196 -9.41 -5.02 1.48
CA ALA A 196 -10.39 -5.25 2.53
C ALA A 196 -11.32 -6.38 2.08
N GLN A 197 -11.47 -7.42 2.91
CA GLN A 197 -12.36 -8.52 2.55
C GLN A 197 -13.81 -8.05 2.56
N PRO A 198 -14.65 -8.46 1.58
CA PRO A 198 -16.04 -8.04 1.50
C PRO A 198 -16.91 -8.48 2.69
N THR A 199 -16.42 -9.42 3.52
CA THR A 199 -17.11 -10.00 4.67
C THR A 199 -16.74 -9.38 6.02
N GLY A 200 -15.65 -8.61 6.09
CA GLY A 200 -15.20 -7.95 7.32
C GLY A 200 -15.56 -6.48 7.31
N THR A 201 -16.12 -5.97 8.41
CA THR A 201 -16.18 -4.60 8.98
C THR A 201 -15.97 -3.30 8.16
N PHE A 202 -15.36 -3.32 6.98
CA PHE A 202 -15.36 -2.25 5.99
C PHE A 202 -16.74 -2.13 5.34
N ASN A 203 -17.66 -1.58 6.13
CA ASN A 203 -18.99 -1.25 5.67
C ASN A 203 -18.88 -0.41 4.39
N ASN A 204 -19.81 -0.62 3.45
CA ASN A 204 -19.86 -0.01 2.13
C ASN A 204 -19.89 1.54 2.11
N ASN A 205 -19.82 2.18 3.28
CA ASN A 205 -19.92 3.62 3.55
C ASN A 205 -18.60 4.21 4.04
N GLN A 206 -17.50 3.46 4.05
CA GLN A 206 -16.24 4.03 4.51
C GLN A 206 -15.63 4.96 3.47
N TYR A 207 -15.07 6.04 4.01
CA TYR A 207 -14.55 7.18 3.27
C TYR A 207 -13.04 7.27 3.48
N VAL A 208 -12.30 7.57 2.42
CA VAL A 208 -10.89 7.91 2.58
C VAL A 208 -10.82 9.20 3.43
N PRO A 209 -10.01 9.24 4.50
CA PRO A 209 -9.86 10.47 5.28
C PRO A 209 -9.48 11.63 4.38
N LYS A 210 -10.23 12.73 4.48
CA LYS A 210 -10.23 13.80 3.49
C LYS A 210 -8.84 14.27 3.06
N GLU A 211 -7.97 14.52 4.03
CA GLU A 211 -6.61 15.03 3.79
C GLU A 211 -5.53 13.94 3.67
N PHE A 212 -5.91 12.67 3.47
CA PHE A 212 -4.96 11.56 3.54
C PHE A 212 -3.87 11.68 2.47
N PHE A 213 -4.24 11.78 1.19
CA PHE A 213 -3.26 11.89 0.10
C PHE A 213 -2.56 13.24 0.07
N THR A 214 -3.22 14.33 0.45
CA THR A 214 -2.57 15.65 0.53
C THR A 214 -1.50 15.68 1.63
N LYS A 215 -1.69 14.97 2.75
CA LYS A 215 -0.65 14.79 3.78
C LYS A 215 0.53 13.95 3.28
N ILE A 216 0.27 12.88 2.52
CA ILE A 216 1.32 12.09 1.88
C ILE A 216 2.12 12.96 0.90
N ALA A 217 1.44 13.72 0.05
CA ALA A 217 2.07 14.60 -0.94
C ALA A 217 3.01 15.65 -0.34
N ARG A 218 2.73 16.15 0.88
CA ARG A 218 3.66 17.05 1.60
C ARG A 218 5.01 16.41 1.91
N CYS A 219 5.07 15.08 1.94
CA CYS A 219 6.30 14.32 2.11
C CYS A 219 6.96 13.98 0.77
N CYS A 220 6.24 14.09 -0.34
CA CYS A 220 6.63 13.64 -1.68
C CYS A 220 6.50 14.80 -2.67
N PRO A 221 7.43 15.77 -2.67
CA PRO A 221 7.30 17.01 -3.45
C PRO A 221 7.26 16.79 -4.97
N ASN A 222 7.76 15.66 -5.45
CA ASN A 222 7.82 15.30 -6.87
C ASN A 222 6.82 14.19 -7.24
N LEU A 223 5.77 13.98 -6.43
CA LEU A 223 4.75 12.98 -6.72
C LEU A 223 3.95 13.38 -7.96
N GLU A 224 4.06 12.58 -9.03
CA GLU A 224 3.42 12.83 -10.33
C GLU A 224 2.24 11.87 -10.55
N ASP A 225 2.40 10.62 -10.14
CA ASP A 225 1.50 9.53 -10.48
C ASP A 225 0.96 8.83 -9.22
N LEU A 226 -0.37 8.73 -9.13
CA LEU A 226 -1.05 8.00 -8.05
C LEU A 226 -1.91 6.87 -8.63
N THR A 227 -1.75 5.67 -8.09
CA THR A 227 -2.69 4.56 -8.25
C THR A 227 -3.31 4.24 -6.90
N PHE A 228 -4.63 4.30 -6.81
CA PHE A 228 -5.37 3.94 -5.62
C PHE A 228 -6.39 2.84 -5.92
N GLU A 229 -6.24 1.70 -5.25
CA GLU A 229 -7.12 0.54 -5.38
C GLU A 229 -7.81 0.25 -4.04
N GLY A 230 -9.14 0.09 -4.08
CA GLY A 230 -9.97 -0.23 -2.91
C GLY A 230 -11.45 -0.25 -3.28
N THR A 231 -12.34 -0.30 -2.28
CA THR A 231 -13.81 -0.37 -2.48
C THR A 231 -14.58 0.87 -1.97
N MET A 232 -13.83 1.90 -1.55
CA MET A 232 -14.33 3.07 -0.83
C MET A 232 -14.95 4.13 -1.75
N SER A 233 -15.70 5.06 -1.16
CA SER A 233 -16.26 6.21 -1.86
C SER A 233 -15.25 7.34 -2.08
N THR A 234 -15.31 8.00 -3.24
CA THR A 234 -14.49 9.18 -3.56
C THR A 234 -15.08 10.50 -3.04
N GLU A 235 -16.24 10.50 -2.38
CA GLU A 235 -16.95 11.71 -1.91
C GLU A 235 -16.05 12.67 -1.11
N SER A 236 -15.20 12.12 -0.25
CA SER A 236 -14.28 12.89 0.59
C SER A 236 -12.85 12.94 0.06
N LEU A 237 -12.56 12.35 -1.09
CA LEU A 237 -11.19 12.12 -1.55
C LEU A 237 -10.55 13.43 -2.02
N TRP A 238 -9.60 13.99 -1.25
CA TRP A 238 -8.79 15.10 -1.74
C TRP A 238 -7.43 14.62 -2.22
N LEU A 239 -7.07 15.05 -3.42
CA LEU A 239 -5.83 14.68 -4.09
C LEU A 239 -4.94 15.92 -4.28
N PRO A 240 -3.61 15.75 -4.21
CA PRO A 240 -2.69 16.77 -4.69
C PRO A 240 -2.84 16.98 -6.21
N PRO A 241 -2.28 18.06 -6.78
CA PRO A 241 -2.17 18.17 -8.23
C PRO A 241 -1.24 17.06 -8.74
N LEU A 242 -1.79 16.13 -9.51
CA LEU A 242 -1.07 15.00 -10.10
C LEU A 242 -0.99 15.17 -11.62
N ARG A 243 -0.05 14.48 -12.26
CA ARG A 243 -0.01 14.30 -13.72
C ARG A 243 -0.87 13.12 -14.16
N SER A 244 -0.82 12.01 -13.42
CA SER A 244 -1.60 10.80 -13.71
C SER A 244 -2.33 10.30 -12.47
N LEU A 245 -3.59 9.93 -12.65
CA LEU A 245 -4.41 9.32 -11.61
C LEU A 245 -5.06 8.03 -12.11
N THR A 246 -4.86 6.94 -11.37
CA THR A 246 -5.55 5.67 -11.59
C THR A 246 -6.37 5.32 -10.36
N LEU A 247 -7.68 5.15 -10.53
CA LEU A 247 -8.59 4.71 -9.48
C LEU A 247 -9.14 3.34 -9.85
N LYS A 248 -9.05 2.39 -8.92
CA LYS A 248 -9.49 1.00 -9.16
C LYS A 248 -10.42 0.50 -8.06
N GLY A 249 -11.58 -0.03 -8.46
CA GLY A 249 -12.57 -0.63 -7.57
C GLY A 249 -13.42 0.35 -6.74
N LEU A 250 -13.19 1.66 -6.86
CA LEU A 250 -13.81 2.69 -6.01
C LEU A 250 -15.26 3.00 -6.42
N LYS A 251 -16.00 3.63 -5.50
CA LYS A 251 -17.31 4.23 -5.78
C LYS A 251 -17.14 5.71 -6.12
N ILE A 252 -17.31 6.06 -7.39
CA ILE A 252 -17.10 7.42 -7.90
C ILE A 252 -18.37 8.25 -7.67
N CYS A 253 -18.18 9.43 -7.11
CA CYS A 253 -19.22 10.47 -7.02
C CYS A 253 -19.05 11.45 -8.19
N ASP A 254 -20.12 11.76 -8.92
CA ASP A 254 -20.04 12.59 -10.14
C ASP A 254 -19.43 13.98 -9.86
N HIS A 255 -19.82 14.62 -8.75
CA HIS A 255 -19.29 15.93 -8.36
C HIS A 255 -17.79 15.93 -8.08
N TRP A 256 -17.22 14.78 -7.67
CA TRP A 256 -15.83 14.69 -7.27
C TRP A 256 -14.88 14.92 -8.46
N VAL A 257 -15.22 14.37 -9.63
CA VAL A 257 -14.40 14.53 -10.84
C VAL A 257 -14.37 16.00 -11.26
N GLU A 258 -15.53 16.67 -11.22
CA GLU A 258 -15.65 18.10 -11.54
C GLU A 258 -14.92 18.98 -10.53
N GLU A 259 -15.00 18.65 -9.23
CA GLU A 259 -14.27 19.34 -8.17
C GLU A 259 -12.76 19.21 -8.34
N TYR A 260 -12.27 18.00 -8.63
CA TYR A 260 -10.84 17.77 -8.88
C TYR A 260 -10.36 18.54 -10.11
N GLY A 261 -11.11 18.51 -11.22
CA GLY A 261 -10.80 19.30 -12.42
C GLY A 261 -10.79 20.81 -12.16
N ARG A 262 -11.75 21.33 -11.39
CA ARG A 262 -11.76 22.73 -10.95
C ARG A 262 -10.55 23.07 -10.09
N SER A 263 -10.14 22.19 -9.19
CA SER A 263 -8.93 22.38 -8.37
C SER A 263 -7.68 22.45 -9.24
N LEU A 264 -7.51 21.51 -10.18
CA LEU A 264 -6.37 21.51 -11.10
C LEU A 264 -6.29 22.79 -11.94
N LYS A 265 -7.43 23.28 -12.42
CA LYS A 265 -7.50 24.55 -13.16
C LYS A 265 -7.13 25.75 -12.27
N LYS A 266 -7.66 25.78 -11.05
CA LYS A 266 -7.35 26.85 -10.08
C LYS A 266 -5.87 26.89 -9.72
N ASP A 267 -5.24 25.72 -9.58
CA ASP A 267 -3.83 25.60 -9.20
C ASP A 267 -2.87 25.70 -10.39
N GLY A 268 -3.37 25.91 -11.62
CA GLY A 268 -2.56 26.00 -12.84
C GLY A 268 -1.97 24.68 -13.33
N ASN A 269 -2.43 23.54 -12.80
CA ASN A 269 -1.91 22.21 -13.11
C ASN A 269 -2.74 21.45 -14.15
N MET A 270 -3.84 22.03 -14.64
CA MET A 270 -4.72 21.38 -15.62
C MET A 270 -3.98 21.01 -16.92
N GLU A 271 -3.05 21.85 -17.38
CA GLU A 271 -2.28 21.59 -18.61
C GLU A 271 -1.26 20.46 -18.43
N MET A 272 -0.80 20.22 -17.20
CA MET A 272 0.11 19.13 -16.84
C MET A 272 -0.63 17.82 -16.57
N PHE A 273 -1.96 17.84 -16.43
CA PHE A 273 -2.73 16.63 -16.18
C PHE A 273 -2.89 15.82 -17.47
N GLU A 274 -2.28 14.64 -17.51
CA GLU A 274 -2.22 13.81 -18.72
C GLU A 274 -3.31 12.74 -18.75
N ARG A 275 -3.66 12.17 -17.59
CA ARG A 275 -4.42 10.92 -17.57
C ARG A 275 -5.25 10.72 -16.30
N LEU A 276 -6.53 10.40 -16.50
CA LEU A 276 -7.39 9.75 -15.52
C LEU A 276 -7.77 8.34 -16.03
N VAL A 277 -7.51 7.31 -15.23
CA VAL A 277 -7.91 5.92 -15.51
C VAL A 277 -8.85 5.44 -14.41
N LEU A 278 -10.04 4.99 -14.80
CA LEU A 278 -11.01 4.37 -13.89
C LEU A 278 -11.13 2.88 -14.24
N ILE A 279 -10.83 1.99 -13.29
CA ILE A 279 -10.82 0.54 -13.50
C ILE A 279 -11.80 -0.13 -12.55
N ARG A 280 -12.85 -0.78 -13.07
CA ARG A 280 -13.86 -1.50 -12.25
C ARG A 280 -14.51 -0.62 -11.18
N CYS A 281 -14.58 0.68 -11.42
CA CYS A 281 -15.23 1.64 -10.53
C CYS A 281 -16.76 1.56 -10.69
N ARG A 282 -17.49 1.90 -9.63
CA ARG A 282 -18.97 1.91 -9.63
C ARG A 282 -19.48 3.32 -9.38
N LYS A 283 -20.62 3.69 -9.96
CA LYS A 283 -21.29 4.96 -9.62
C LYS A 283 -21.84 4.88 -8.19
N ASN A 284 -21.64 5.93 -7.40
CA ASN A 284 -22.28 6.03 -6.09
C ASN A 284 -23.78 6.39 -6.26
N SER A 285 -24.65 5.38 -6.24
CA SER A 285 -26.09 5.53 -6.56
C SER A 285 -26.92 6.23 -5.49
N ARG A 286 -26.34 6.55 -4.31
CA ARG A 286 -27.07 7.20 -3.21
C ARG A 286 -27.48 8.64 -3.48
N PHE A 287 -26.96 9.26 -4.55
CA PHE A 287 -27.27 10.65 -4.90
C PHE A 287 -28.50 10.84 -5.80
N ASN A 288 -29.11 9.76 -6.31
CA ASN A 288 -30.26 9.88 -7.23
C ASN A 288 -31.63 10.03 -6.54
N GLN A 289 -31.71 10.18 -5.21
CA GLN A 289 -32.99 10.35 -4.51
C GLN A 289 -33.34 11.80 -4.14
N GLN A 290 -32.53 12.82 -4.50
CA GLN A 290 -32.82 14.19 -4.06
C GLN A 290 -32.74 15.32 -5.10
N ILE A 291 -32.48 15.02 -6.39
CA ILE A 291 -32.53 16.05 -7.43
C ILE A 291 -33.27 15.50 -8.67
N SER A 292 -34.60 15.44 -8.58
CA SER A 292 -35.45 15.48 -9.79
C SER A 292 -35.83 16.93 -10.04
N GLY A 293 -34.98 17.64 -10.77
CA GLY A 293 -35.20 19.02 -11.19
C GLY A 293 -34.40 19.29 -12.45
N ASP A 294 -35.03 19.01 -13.59
CA ASP A 294 -34.72 19.46 -14.95
C ASP A 294 -33.26 19.81 -15.28
N GLY A 295 -32.54 18.83 -15.78
CA GLY A 295 -31.27 19.02 -16.47
C GLY A 295 -30.96 17.83 -17.35
N LYS A 296 -31.30 17.91 -18.64
CA LYS A 296 -30.93 16.89 -19.63
C LYS A 296 -29.42 16.87 -19.79
N PHE A 297 -28.79 15.80 -19.29
CA PHE A 297 -27.42 15.45 -19.63
C PHE A 297 -27.49 14.51 -20.85
N GLU A 298 -26.94 14.93 -21.99
CA GLU A 298 -26.77 14.01 -23.13
C GLU A 298 -25.59 13.08 -22.84
N GLU A 299 -25.94 11.84 -22.54
CA GLU A 299 -25.04 10.72 -22.32
C GLU A 299 -24.56 10.19 -23.68
N ARG A 300 -23.29 10.44 -24.04
CA ARG A 300 -22.58 9.66 -25.07
C ARG A 300 -21.62 8.69 -24.39
N LEU A 301 -22.20 7.72 -23.68
CA LEU A 301 -21.52 6.48 -23.32
C LEU A 301 -22.01 5.41 -24.29
N GLY A 302 -21.09 4.80 -25.04
CA GLY A 302 -21.39 3.68 -25.92
C GLY A 302 -21.98 2.53 -25.10
N SER A 303 -23.30 2.39 -25.17
CA SER A 303 -24.06 1.33 -24.54
C SER A 303 -24.15 0.16 -25.50
N GLU A 304 -23.25 -0.81 -25.36
CA GLU A 304 -23.59 -2.17 -25.76
C GLU A 304 -24.41 -2.78 -24.62
N GLN A 305 -25.70 -2.92 -24.90
CA GLN A 305 -26.69 -3.50 -24.01
C GLN A 305 -26.36 -4.98 -23.75
N PHE A 306 -26.08 -5.32 -22.50
CA PHE A 306 -26.43 -6.65 -21.98
C PHE A 306 -27.36 -6.45 -20.80
N GLY A 307 -28.62 -6.86 -20.98
CA GLY A 307 -29.65 -6.85 -19.96
C GLY A 307 -29.33 -7.83 -18.84
N GLY A 308 -29.42 -7.36 -17.59
CA GLY A 308 -29.27 -8.17 -16.38
C GLY A 308 -28.86 -7.30 -15.20
N SER A 309 -29.69 -7.28 -14.16
CA SER A 309 -29.60 -6.43 -12.98
C SER A 309 -28.23 -6.40 -12.28
N ALA A 310 -27.90 -5.23 -11.72
CA ALA A 310 -26.62 -4.78 -11.14
C ALA A 310 -25.63 -4.27 -12.20
N SER A 311 -25.74 -2.98 -12.54
CA SER A 311 -24.87 -2.27 -13.48
C SER A 311 -23.42 -2.23 -12.99
N MET A 312 -22.65 -3.29 -13.30
CA MET A 312 -21.20 -3.26 -13.27
C MET A 312 -20.74 -2.49 -14.51
N LEU A 313 -20.20 -1.29 -14.31
CA LEU A 313 -19.46 -0.60 -15.36
C LEU A 313 -18.11 -1.34 -15.53
N SER A 314 -18.06 -2.37 -16.37
CA SER A 314 -16.80 -2.89 -16.89
C SER A 314 -16.38 -2.05 -18.09
N ALA A 315 -16.03 -0.79 -17.85
CA ALA A 315 -15.43 0.08 -18.84
C ALA A 315 -14.08 0.54 -18.29
N GLU A 316 -13.00 0.26 -19.01
CA GLU A 316 -11.76 1.00 -18.86
C GLU A 316 -12.02 2.39 -19.44
N VAL A 317 -12.46 3.33 -18.60
CA VAL A 317 -12.64 4.72 -19.05
C VAL A 317 -11.28 5.39 -18.95
N ILE A 318 -10.56 5.39 -20.07
CA ILE A 318 -9.39 6.24 -20.25
C ILE A 318 -9.92 7.62 -20.65
N VAL A 319 -10.03 8.55 -19.69
CA VAL A 319 -10.26 9.96 -20.02
C VAL A 319 -8.92 10.55 -20.44
N ARG A 320 -8.61 10.46 -21.74
CA ARG A 320 -7.47 11.17 -22.36
C ARG A 320 -7.92 12.56 -22.73
N ARG A 321 -7.21 13.57 -22.22
CA ARG A 321 -7.38 15.01 -22.46
C ARG A 321 -8.84 15.48 -22.44
N LEU A 322 -9.26 16.09 -21.33
CA LEU A 322 -10.38 17.03 -21.33
C LEU A 322 -9.97 18.26 -22.15
N GLN A 323 -10.04 18.17 -23.48
CA GLN A 323 -9.96 19.33 -24.36
C GLN A 323 -11.29 20.05 -24.28
N ALA A 324 -11.28 21.23 -23.64
CA ALA A 324 -12.29 22.26 -23.86
C ALA A 324 -11.99 22.98 -25.18
#